data_AF-A0A7S1QMC3-F1
#
_entry.id   AF-A0A7S1QMC3-F1
#
_cell.length_a   1.000
_cell.length_b   1.000
_cell.length_c   1.000
_cell.angle_alpha   90.00
_cell.angle_beta   90.00
_cell.angle_gamma   90.00
#
_symmetry.space_group_name_H-M   'P 1'
#
loop_
_entity.id
_entity.type
_entity.pdbx_description
1 polymer ?
#
loop_
_entity_poly.entity_id
_entity_poly.type
_entity_poly.pdbx_seq_one_letter_code
_entity_poly.pdbx_strand_id
1 'polypeptide(L)'
;VDLDCGGSARALSVEGLNTFSGCTCRCNNSWTGANCQSCPSPFTGQFCNLCQPGFERDQQNASLCRKVCDVNADCNGHAVGVSGTTDGRCICNCRNRWFGQACDSCPIDRQVGTFPLDCARCNTSYTEVFTTSQIPNCYLKCDVNFNCSGNADSVTGDTQTGCTCNCRKKWHGQTCSDCADIFNAADDC
;
A
#
# COMPACT_ATOMS: atom_id res chain seq x y z
N VAL A 1 37.74 18.66 34.35
CA VAL A 1 37.02 19.38 33.28
C VAL A 1 35.83 18.61 32.71
N ASP A 2 35.31 17.58 33.39
CA ASP A 2 34.26 16.71 32.82
C ASP A 2 33.04 16.47 33.75
N LEU A 3 33.11 16.90 35.02
CA LEU A 3 32.02 16.75 35.98
C LEU A 3 30.85 17.71 35.73
N ASP A 4 31.13 18.89 35.17
CA ASP A 4 30.11 19.93 34.98
C ASP A 4 29.26 19.73 33.72
N CYS A 5 29.68 18.85 32.79
CA CYS A 5 28.99 18.57 31.53
C CYS A 5 28.46 17.12 31.44
N GLY A 6 28.16 16.50 32.58
CA GLY A 6 27.47 15.20 32.66
C GLY A 6 28.19 14.02 32.02
N GLY A 7 29.51 14.12 31.76
CA GLY A 7 30.31 13.08 31.11
C GLY A 7 29.96 12.79 29.64
N SER A 8 29.08 13.59 29.01
CA SER A 8 28.58 13.39 27.65
C SER A 8 28.95 14.53 26.68
N ALA A 9 29.91 15.37 27.08
CA ALA A 9 30.36 16.54 26.34
C ALA A 9 31.88 16.55 26.14
N ARG A 10 32.37 17.48 25.31
CA ARG A 10 33.72 18.04 25.46
C ARG A 10 33.56 19.51 25.82
N ALA A 11 34.08 19.93 26.98
CA ALA A 11 34.10 21.34 27.35
C ALA A 11 34.98 22.12 26.34
N LEU A 12 34.40 23.08 25.62
CA LEU A 12 35.13 23.90 24.63
C LEU A 12 35.96 25.00 25.30
N SER A 13 35.48 25.53 26.41
CA SER A 13 36.22 26.42 27.30
C SER A 13 35.59 26.39 28.70
N VAL A 14 36.44 26.40 29.73
CA VAL A 14 36.03 26.64 31.11
C VAL A 14 36.61 27.99 31.49
N GLU A 15 35.80 29.04 31.43
CA GLU A 15 36.18 30.36 31.94
C GLU A 15 35.46 30.58 33.28
N GLY A 16 36.25 30.70 34.36
CA GLY A 16 35.77 31.14 35.67
C GLY A 16 36.13 30.21 36.83
N LEU A 17 36.76 30.79 37.86
CA LEU A 17 36.91 30.17 39.17
C LEU A 17 35.59 30.31 39.95
N ASN A 18 34.87 29.20 40.10
CA ASN A 18 33.96 28.93 41.23
C ASN A 18 32.58 29.63 41.30
N THR A 19 31.94 29.99 40.19
CA THR A 19 30.48 30.15 40.16
C THR A 19 29.87 29.65 38.86
N PHE A 20 28.72 29.00 38.99
CA PHE A 20 27.92 28.18 38.06
C PHE A 20 27.39 28.91 36.79
N SER A 21 28.06 29.97 36.31
CA SER A 21 27.48 30.99 35.41
C SER A 21 28.25 31.21 34.10
N GLY A 22 28.97 30.23 33.56
CA GLY A 22 29.76 30.47 32.34
C GLY A 22 30.21 29.28 31.51
N CYS A 23 30.01 28.02 31.95
CA CYS A 23 30.44 26.87 31.16
C CYS A 23 29.47 26.62 30.00
N THR A 24 29.96 26.71 28.77
CA THR A 24 29.22 26.25 27.58
C THR A 24 29.69 24.85 27.21
N CYS A 25 28.88 23.84 27.51
CA CYS A 25 29.18 22.46 27.14
C CYS A 25 28.90 22.25 25.65
N ARG A 26 29.86 21.67 24.91
CA ARG A 26 29.61 21.15 23.55
C ARG A 26 29.32 19.67 23.65
N CYS A 27 28.06 19.31 23.41
CA CYS A 27 27.61 17.94 23.53
C CYS A 27 28.19 17.06 22.43
N ASN A 28 28.61 15.84 22.78
CA ASN A 28 29.01 14.83 21.80
C ASN A 28 27.77 14.12 21.25
N ASN A 29 27.88 13.54 20.06
CA ASN A 29 26.78 12.83 19.39
C ASN A 29 25.52 13.69 19.31
N SER A 30 24.36 13.11 19.64
CA SER A 30 23.07 13.80 19.63
C SER A 30 22.63 14.29 21.00
N TRP A 31 23.52 14.31 22.01
CA TRP A 31 23.20 14.87 23.32
C TRP A 31 22.85 16.35 23.22
N THR A 32 21.91 16.79 24.05
CA THR A 32 21.40 18.17 24.10
C THR A 32 21.20 18.63 25.55
N GLY A 33 20.89 19.91 25.72
CA GLY A 33 20.75 20.56 27.03
C GLY A 33 22.02 21.27 27.46
N ALA A 34 21.90 22.19 28.43
CA ALA A 34 23.01 23.04 28.89
C ALA A 34 24.23 22.23 29.35
N ASN A 35 24.02 21.05 29.93
CA ASN A 35 25.07 20.16 30.44
C ASN A 35 25.05 18.78 29.73
N CYS A 36 24.46 18.69 28.53
CA CYS A 36 24.45 17.48 27.70
C CYS A 36 23.79 16.25 28.35
N GLN A 37 22.81 16.47 29.21
CA GLN A 37 22.12 15.42 29.97
C GLN A 37 20.88 14.83 29.28
N SER A 38 20.44 15.41 28.16
CA SER A 38 19.21 15.02 27.48
C SER A 38 19.51 14.38 26.13
N CYS A 39 19.01 13.17 25.92
CA CYS A 39 19.02 12.53 24.62
C CYS A 39 17.68 12.78 23.92
N PRO A 40 17.62 13.67 22.91
CA PRO A 40 16.38 14.02 22.25
C PRO A 40 15.90 12.89 21.34
N SER A 41 14.58 12.76 21.20
CA SER A 41 14.00 11.88 20.17
C SER A 41 14.44 12.34 18.76
N PRO A 42 14.75 11.43 17.83
CA PRO A 42 14.60 9.96 17.92
C PRO A 42 15.90 9.22 18.27
N PHE A 43 16.81 9.84 19.02
CA PHE A 43 18.04 9.19 19.48
C PHE A 43 17.83 8.43 20.80
N THR A 44 18.66 7.41 21.02
CA THR A 44 18.66 6.56 22.21
C THR A 44 20.04 5.94 22.46
N GLY A 45 20.12 5.08 23.48
CA GLY A 45 21.33 4.38 23.90
C GLY A 45 22.16 5.15 24.92
N GLN A 46 23.11 4.45 25.56
CA GLN A 46 23.98 5.00 26.60
C GLN A 46 24.79 6.21 26.14
N PHE A 47 25.09 6.30 24.84
CA PHE A 47 25.87 7.40 24.27
C PHE A 47 25.05 8.33 23.35
N CYS A 48 23.73 8.21 23.36
CA CYS A 48 22.82 8.99 22.50
C CYS A 48 23.26 9.01 21.03
N ASN A 49 23.66 7.85 20.51
CA ASN A 49 24.20 7.66 19.18
C ASN A 49 23.50 6.53 18.41
N LEU A 50 22.44 5.95 18.98
CA LEU A 50 21.60 4.94 18.34
C LEU A 50 20.26 5.57 17.99
N CYS A 51 19.64 5.07 16.91
CA CYS A 51 18.26 5.44 16.61
C CYS A 51 17.29 4.61 17.44
N GLN A 52 16.17 5.19 17.82
CA GLN A 52 15.07 4.46 18.45
C GLN A 52 14.49 3.41 17.49
N PRO A 53 13.82 2.35 18.00
CA PRO A 53 13.10 1.40 17.16
C PRO A 53 12.15 2.10 16.18
N GLY A 54 12.15 1.65 14.93
CA GLY A 54 11.40 2.30 13.84
C GLY A 54 12.13 3.49 13.20
N PHE A 55 13.38 3.76 13.57
CA PHE A 55 14.25 4.73 12.92
C PHE A 55 15.56 4.08 12.47
N GLU A 56 16.10 4.54 11.35
CA GLU A 56 17.40 4.13 10.82
C GLU A 56 18.34 5.32 10.66
N ARG A 57 19.65 5.05 10.69
CA ARG A 57 20.69 6.04 10.44
C ARG A 57 20.69 6.46 8.98
N ASP A 58 20.65 7.75 8.73
CA ASP A 58 20.79 8.27 7.36
C ASP A 58 22.19 7.97 6.82
N GLN A 59 22.24 7.51 5.56
CA GLN A 59 23.49 7.09 4.91
C GLN A 59 24.38 8.28 4.53
N GLN A 60 23.79 9.45 4.30
CA GLN A 60 24.51 10.67 3.90
C GLN A 60 24.90 11.54 5.11
N ASN A 61 24.22 11.38 6.24
CA ASN A 61 24.37 12.16 7.45
C ASN A 61 24.09 11.30 8.69
N ALA A 62 25.15 10.69 9.23
CA ALA A 62 25.09 9.84 10.42
C ALA A 62 24.57 10.54 11.70
N SER A 63 24.42 11.87 11.68
CA SER A 63 23.80 12.66 12.76
C SER A 63 22.28 12.74 12.63
N LEU A 64 21.67 12.03 11.68
CA LEU A 64 20.22 11.95 11.51
C LEU A 64 19.72 10.52 11.66
N CYS A 65 18.58 10.41 12.33
CA CYS A 65 17.79 9.19 12.44
C CYS A 65 16.46 9.45 11.73
N ARG A 66 16.18 8.67 10.67
CA ARG A 66 14.99 8.82 9.83
C ARG A 66 14.00 7.71 10.14
N LYS A 67 12.71 8.03 10.12
CA LYS A 67 11.67 7.06 10.41
C LYS A 67 11.60 6.04 9.27
N VAL A 68 11.76 4.78 9.61
CA VAL A 68 11.60 3.66 8.68
C VAL A 68 10.12 3.51 8.35
N CYS A 69 9.84 3.20 7.09
CA CYS A 69 8.48 2.94 6.65
C CYS A 69 7.88 1.70 7.32
N ASP A 70 6.58 1.75 7.58
CA ASP A 70 5.79 0.68 8.16
C ASP A 70 4.74 0.16 7.17
N VAL A 71 4.51 -1.16 7.17
CA VAL A 71 3.57 -1.79 6.23
C VAL A 71 2.14 -1.29 6.46
N ASN A 72 1.71 -1.11 7.70
CA ASN A 72 0.34 -0.72 8.00
C ASN A 72 0.12 0.78 7.78
N ALA A 73 1.07 1.61 8.23
CA ALA A 73 0.95 3.05 8.16
C ALA A 73 1.23 3.61 6.76
N ASP A 74 2.27 3.12 6.08
CA ASP A 74 2.77 3.72 4.84
C ASP A 74 2.39 2.93 3.58
N CYS A 75 2.00 1.65 3.74
CA CYS A 75 1.60 0.76 2.63
C CYS A 75 0.16 0.23 2.78
N ASN A 76 -0.70 0.94 3.52
CA ASN A 76 -2.11 0.62 3.76
C ASN A 76 -2.36 -0.81 4.30
N GLY A 77 -1.36 -1.45 4.88
CA GLY A 77 -1.45 -2.84 5.32
C GLY A 77 -1.57 -3.86 4.16
N HIS A 78 -1.30 -3.45 2.91
CA HIS A 78 -1.44 -4.26 1.69
C HIS A 78 -0.09 -4.62 1.04
N ALA A 79 1.03 -4.37 1.72
CA ALA A 79 2.35 -4.83 1.28
C ALA A 79 2.76 -6.16 1.95
N VAL A 80 3.56 -6.97 1.24
CA VAL A 80 4.31 -8.10 1.83
C VAL A 80 5.62 -7.65 2.47
N GLY A 81 6.10 -6.46 2.10
CA GLY A 81 7.32 -5.86 2.64
C GLY A 81 7.43 -4.39 2.25
N VAL A 82 8.15 -3.64 3.06
CA VAL A 82 8.40 -2.21 2.84
C VAL A 82 9.88 -1.91 3.06
N SER A 83 10.40 -0.94 2.32
CA SER A 83 11.76 -0.42 2.51
C SER A 83 11.80 1.10 2.34
N GLY A 84 12.89 1.72 2.81
CA GLY A 84 13.09 3.16 2.79
C GLY A 84 12.57 3.86 4.04
N THR A 85 12.57 5.19 3.97
CA THR A 85 12.18 6.08 5.07
C THR A 85 11.04 6.99 4.66
N THR A 86 10.27 7.48 5.62
CA THR A 86 9.06 8.28 5.35
C THR A 86 9.36 9.62 4.65
N ASP A 87 10.58 10.12 4.79
CA ASP A 87 11.11 11.35 4.19
C ASP A 87 11.92 11.11 2.90
N GLY A 88 12.38 9.87 2.66
CA GLY A 88 13.08 9.41 1.46
C GLY A 88 12.20 8.67 0.45
N ARG A 89 10.89 8.58 0.74
CA ARG A 89 9.84 7.81 0.06
C ARG A 89 9.90 6.31 0.35
N CYS A 90 8.76 5.79 0.81
CA CYS A 90 8.57 4.36 1.04
C CYS A 90 8.45 3.60 -0.27
N ILE A 91 9.06 2.42 -0.31
CA ILE A 91 8.94 1.45 -1.41
C ILE A 91 8.15 0.26 -0.85
N CYS A 92 6.87 0.20 -1.22
CA CYS A 92 5.96 -0.87 -0.83
C CYS A 92 5.98 -2.00 -1.87
N ASN A 93 6.29 -3.22 -1.45
CA ASN A 93 6.11 -4.42 -2.27
C ASN A 93 4.69 -4.95 -2.04
N CYS A 94 3.76 -4.58 -2.93
CA CYS A 94 2.34 -4.89 -2.77
C CYS A 94 2.03 -6.38 -2.88
N ARG A 95 1.15 -6.87 -2.01
CA ARG A 95 0.67 -8.27 -2.06
C ARG A 95 -0.44 -8.43 -3.07
N ASN A 96 -0.67 -9.67 -3.53
CA ASN A 96 -1.74 -10.02 -4.46
C ASN A 96 -1.71 -9.11 -5.72
N ARG A 97 -2.81 -8.46 -6.08
CA ARG A 97 -2.88 -7.50 -7.19
C ARG A 97 -2.99 -6.04 -6.72
N TRP A 98 -2.72 -5.76 -5.44
CA TRP A 98 -2.61 -4.38 -4.98
C TRP A 98 -1.51 -3.66 -5.76
N PHE A 99 -1.75 -2.39 -6.06
CA PHE A 99 -0.81 -1.54 -6.79
C PHE A 99 -0.88 -0.10 -6.28
N GLY A 100 -0.02 0.75 -6.83
CA GLY A 100 0.19 2.11 -6.34
C GLY A 100 1.41 2.19 -5.42
N GLN A 101 1.89 3.40 -5.15
CA GLN A 101 3.08 3.61 -4.34
C GLN A 101 2.89 3.14 -2.89
N ALA A 102 1.67 3.24 -2.39
CA ALA A 102 1.27 2.86 -1.04
C ALA A 102 0.39 1.60 -1.01
N CYS A 103 0.30 0.83 -2.10
CA CYS A 103 -0.59 -0.34 -2.21
C CYS A 103 -2.06 -0.03 -1.89
N ASP A 104 -2.54 1.13 -2.34
CA ASP A 104 -3.87 1.68 -2.05
C ASP A 104 -4.92 1.32 -3.11
N SER A 105 -4.49 0.75 -4.22
CA SER A 105 -5.33 0.55 -5.39
C SER A 105 -5.47 -0.93 -5.73
N CYS A 106 -6.70 -1.36 -5.98
CA CYS A 106 -7.02 -2.71 -6.41
C CYS A 106 -7.71 -2.68 -7.79
N PRO A 107 -7.36 -3.58 -8.74
CA PRO A 107 -8.00 -3.60 -10.05
C PRO A 107 -9.51 -3.83 -9.97
N ILE A 108 -10.27 -3.23 -10.88
CA ILE A 108 -11.75 -3.27 -10.86
C ILE A 108 -12.34 -4.68 -11.04
N ASP A 109 -11.59 -5.57 -11.70
CA ASP A 109 -11.93 -6.98 -11.87
C ASP A 109 -11.71 -7.81 -10.59
N ARG A 110 -11.18 -7.20 -9.53
CA ARG A 110 -10.82 -7.86 -8.27
C ARG A 110 -11.69 -7.39 -7.11
N GLN A 111 -11.84 -8.26 -6.12
CA GLN A 111 -12.53 -7.94 -4.88
C GLN A 111 -11.58 -7.33 -3.85
N VAL A 112 -11.97 -6.17 -3.30
CA VAL A 112 -11.41 -5.69 -2.04
C VAL A 112 -12.03 -6.54 -0.92
N GLY A 113 -11.20 -7.26 -0.19
CA GLY A 113 -11.63 -8.20 0.84
C GLY A 113 -10.68 -8.17 2.03
N THR A 114 -10.80 -9.16 2.90
CA THR A 114 -9.85 -9.37 4.00
C THR A 114 -8.71 -10.28 3.57
N PHE A 115 -7.55 -10.08 4.19
CA PHE A 115 -6.40 -10.97 4.04
C PHE A 115 -6.81 -12.43 4.37
N PRO A 116 -6.31 -13.44 3.63
CA PRO A 116 -5.23 -13.42 2.64
C PRO A 116 -5.63 -13.20 1.18
N LEU A 117 -6.92 -13.08 0.88
CA LEU A 117 -7.43 -13.07 -0.50
C LEU A 117 -7.83 -11.66 -0.99
N ASP A 118 -7.44 -10.62 -0.25
CA ASP A 118 -7.69 -9.23 -0.58
C ASP A 118 -7.00 -8.84 -1.89
N CYS A 119 -7.80 -8.41 -2.87
CA CYS A 119 -7.32 -8.12 -4.22
C CYS A 119 -6.70 -9.34 -4.95
N ALA A 120 -7.03 -10.57 -4.52
CA ALA A 120 -6.61 -11.79 -5.21
C ALA A 120 -7.75 -12.40 -6.03
N ARG A 121 -8.99 -12.32 -5.53
CA ARG A 121 -10.17 -12.93 -6.15
C ARG A 121 -10.80 -12.04 -7.20
N CYS A 122 -11.44 -12.67 -8.17
CA CYS A 122 -12.22 -11.94 -9.16
C CYS A 122 -13.53 -11.46 -8.55
N ASN A 123 -14.02 -10.32 -9.03
CA ASN A 123 -15.35 -9.83 -8.67
C ASN A 123 -16.44 -10.79 -9.19
N THR A 124 -17.64 -10.75 -8.61
CA THR A 124 -18.72 -11.70 -8.93
C THR A 124 -19.16 -11.65 -10.39
N SER A 125 -18.97 -10.51 -11.04
CA SER A 125 -19.20 -10.31 -12.48
C SER A 125 -18.11 -10.93 -13.37
N TYR A 126 -17.10 -11.59 -12.81
CA TYR A 126 -15.99 -12.18 -13.55
C TYR A 126 -15.89 -13.68 -13.26
N THR A 127 -15.41 -14.43 -14.26
CA THR A 127 -15.07 -15.85 -14.16
C THR A 127 -13.60 -15.98 -13.74
N GLU A 128 -13.34 -16.81 -12.73
CA GLU A 128 -11.98 -17.15 -12.28
C GLU A 128 -11.42 -18.29 -13.14
N VAL A 129 -10.27 -18.06 -13.79
CA VAL A 129 -9.54 -19.10 -14.54
C VAL A 129 -8.13 -19.23 -14.00
N PHE A 130 -7.78 -20.43 -13.53
CA PHE A 130 -6.48 -20.74 -12.94
C PHE A 130 -5.58 -21.40 -13.99
N THR A 131 -4.46 -20.75 -14.32
CA THR A 131 -3.55 -21.24 -15.37
C THR A 131 -2.28 -21.88 -14.84
N THR A 132 -1.81 -21.51 -13.65
CA THR A 132 -0.66 -22.09 -12.90
C THR A 132 -0.31 -21.24 -11.67
N SER A 133 -0.65 -19.95 -11.67
CA SER A 133 -0.52 -19.08 -10.50
C SER A 133 -1.66 -19.27 -9.50
N GLN A 134 -1.36 -19.10 -8.20
CA GLN A 134 -2.37 -19.07 -7.13
C GLN A 134 -3.36 -17.90 -7.25
N ILE A 135 -3.12 -16.97 -8.18
CA ILE A 135 -3.99 -15.82 -8.49
C ILE A 135 -4.64 -16.07 -9.87
N PRO A 136 -5.98 -16.17 -9.96
CA PRO A 136 -6.67 -16.44 -11.22
C PRO A 136 -6.62 -15.25 -12.17
N ASN A 137 -6.83 -15.49 -13.46
CA ASN A 137 -7.25 -14.47 -14.41
C ASN A 137 -8.76 -14.22 -14.25
N CYS A 138 -9.17 -12.96 -14.44
CA CYS A 138 -10.57 -12.55 -14.33
C CYS A 138 -11.10 -12.19 -15.71
N TYR A 139 -12.05 -12.98 -16.22
CA TYR A 139 -12.70 -12.71 -17.49
C TYR A 139 -14.12 -12.23 -17.24
N LEU A 140 -14.51 -11.12 -17.84
CA LEU A 140 -15.83 -10.52 -17.59
C LEU A 140 -16.91 -11.49 -18.08
N LYS A 141 -17.84 -11.84 -17.20
CA LYS A 141 -18.99 -12.68 -17.55
C LYS A 141 -19.86 -11.93 -18.54
N CYS A 142 -20.43 -12.69 -19.46
CA CYS A 142 -21.43 -12.14 -20.35
C CYS A 142 -22.68 -11.71 -19.56
N ASP A 143 -23.31 -10.64 -20.03
CA ASP A 143 -24.52 -10.05 -19.46
C ASP A 143 -25.64 -10.02 -20.50
N VAL A 144 -26.88 -10.27 -20.07
CA VAL A 144 -28.04 -10.37 -20.97
C VAL A 144 -28.30 -9.04 -21.68
N ASN A 145 -28.17 -7.92 -20.99
CA ASN A 145 -28.46 -6.60 -21.57
C ASN A 145 -27.37 -6.19 -22.55
N PHE A 146 -26.11 -6.38 -22.18
CA PHE A 146 -24.98 -5.96 -23.01
C PHE A 146 -24.66 -6.91 -24.17
N ASN A 147 -24.72 -8.23 -23.94
CA ASN A 147 -24.26 -9.21 -24.93
C ASN A 147 -25.40 -9.87 -25.71
N CYS A 148 -26.62 -9.85 -25.18
CA CYS A 148 -27.79 -10.49 -25.79
C CYS A 148 -28.94 -9.51 -26.09
N SER A 149 -28.59 -8.23 -26.29
CA SER A 149 -29.54 -7.16 -26.62
C SER A 149 -30.72 -7.01 -25.66
N GLY A 150 -30.64 -7.57 -24.45
CA GLY A 150 -31.73 -7.60 -23.48
C GLY A 150 -32.85 -8.62 -23.78
N ASN A 151 -32.66 -9.49 -24.79
CA ASN A 151 -33.68 -10.38 -25.36
C ASN A 151 -33.38 -11.88 -25.14
N ALA A 152 -32.56 -12.21 -24.15
CA ALA A 152 -32.27 -13.59 -23.76
C ALA A 152 -32.87 -13.93 -22.39
N ASP A 153 -33.27 -15.20 -22.21
CA ASP A 153 -33.65 -15.75 -20.90
C ASP A 153 -32.41 -16.01 -20.03
N SER A 154 -31.28 -16.32 -20.68
CA SER A 154 -30.00 -16.51 -20.00
C SER A 154 -28.84 -16.30 -20.97
N VAL A 155 -27.66 -16.01 -20.42
CA VAL A 155 -26.40 -15.94 -21.15
C VAL A 155 -25.35 -16.77 -20.43
N THR A 156 -24.51 -17.43 -21.19
CA THR A 156 -23.36 -18.19 -20.67
C THR A 156 -22.08 -17.74 -21.37
N GLY A 157 -20.94 -18.05 -20.75
CA GLY A 157 -19.62 -17.67 -21.25
C GLY A 157 -19.09 -16.36 -20.67
N ASP A 158 -17.95 -15.93 -21.19
CA ASP A 158 -17.20 -14.76 -20.76
C ASP A 158 -16.34 -14.18 -21.90
N THR A 159 -15.56 -13.14 -21.62
CA THR A 159 -14.67 -12.51 -22.63
C THR A 159 -13.56 -13.42 -23.14
N GLN A 160 -13.29 -14.56 -22.51
CA GLN A 160 -12.26 -15.50 -22.96
C GLN A 160 -12.83 -16.59 -23.88
N THR A 161 -14.04 -17.05 -23.59
CA THR A 161 -14.70 -18.17 -24.30
C THR A 161 -15.75 -17.72 -25.30
N GLY A 162 -16.18 -16.45 -25.22
CA GLY A 162 -17.28 -15.90 -26.01
C GLY A 162 -18.64 -16.07 -25.33
N CYS A 163 -19.59 -15.21 -25.68
CA CYS A 163 -20.94 -15.23 -25.12
C CYS A 163 -21.88 -16.11 -25.94
N THR A 164 -22.67 -16.94 -25.26
CA THR A 164 -23.76 -17.71 -25.85
C THR A 164 -25.08 -17.30 -25.21
N CYS A 165 -25.96 -16.71 -26.01
CA CYS A 165 -27.27 -16.22 -25.59
C CYS A 165 -28.35 -17.29 -25.83
N ASN A 166 -29.17 -17.57 -24.82
CA ASN A 166 -30.40 -18.35 -24.98
C ASN A 166 -31.57 -17.38 -25.18
N CYS A 167 -31.89 -17.09 -26.44
CA CYS A 167 -32.89 -16.10 -26.79
C CYS A 167 -34.28 -16.48 -26.29
N ARG A 168 -35.03 -15.51 -25.77
CA ARG A 168 -36.40 -15.73 -25.31
C ARG A 168 -37.37 -15.69 -26.48
N LYS A 169 -38.46 -16.45 -26.39
CA LYS A 169 -39.56 -16.46 -27.36
C LYS A 169 -39.12 -16.61 -28.83
N LYS A 170 -39.37 -15.61 -29.70
CA LYS A 170 -39.05 -15.66 -31.14
C LYS A 170 -37.84 -14.81 -31.52
N TRP A 171 -37.15 -14.23 -30.55
CA TRP A 171 -35.84 -13.61 -30.78
C TRP A 171 -34.82 -14.67 -31.24
N HIS A 172 -33.94 -14.30 -32.16
CA HIS A 172 -32.89 -15.17 -32.66
C HIS A 172 -31.63 -14.39 -33.06
N GLY A 173 -30.65 -15.11 -33.60
CA GLY A 173 -29.31 -14.60 -33.88
C GLY A 173 -28.36 -14.80 -32.69
N GLN A 174 -27.07 -14.56 -32.90
CA GLN A 174 -26.04 -14.78 -31.88
C GLN A 174 -26.23 -13.89 -30.65
N THR A 175 -26.84 -12.71 -30.83
CA THR A 175 -27.07 -11.70 -29.81
C THR A 175 -28.55 -11.50 -29.47
N CYS A 176 -29.46 -12.34 -29.97
CA CYS A 176 -30.91 -12.17 -29.80
C CYS A 176 -31.45 -10.81 -30.27
N SER A 177 -30.82 -10.22 -31.28
CA SER A 177 -31.20 -8.93 -31.86
C SER A 177 -32.28 -9.05 -32.93
N ASP A 178 -32.52 -10.26 -33.43
CA ASP A 178 -33.28 -10.45 -34.65
C ASP A 178 -34.67 -10.99 -34.29
N CYS A 179 -35.69 -10.37 -34.88
CA CYS A 179 -37.08 -10.76 -34.77
C CYS A 179 -37.64 -10.89 -36.16
N ALA A 180 -38.16 -12.06 -36.51
CA ALA A 180 -38.73 -12.26 -37.85
C ALA A 180 -39.94 -11.34 -38.06
N ASP A 181 -40.09 -10.80 -39.27
CA ASP A 181 -41.11 -9.79 -39.64
C ASP A 181 -42.57 -10.21 -39.36
N ILE A 182 -42.81 -11.52 -39.21
CA ILE A 182 -44.13 -12.07 -38.86
C ILE A 182 -44.50 -11.89 -37.38
N PHE A 183 -43.56 -11.47 -36.53
CA PHE A 183 -43.75 -11.20 -35.11
C PHE A 183 -43.61 -9.70 -34.81
N ASN A 184 -44.28 -9.24 -33.75
CA ASN A 184 -44.18 -7.86 -33.30
C ASN A 184 -43.07 -7.72 -32.25
N ALA A 185 -42.02 -6.96 -32.58
CA ALA A 185 -40.93 -6.68 -31.64
C ALA A 185 -41.39 -5.89 -30.40
N ALA A 186 -42.44 -5.07 -30.50
CA ALA A 186 -43.00 -4.34 -29.36
C ALA A 186 -43.69 -5.27 -28.34
N ASP A 187 -44.15 -6.44 -28.78
CA ASP A 187 -44.72 -7.48 -27.93
C ASP A 187 -43.67 -8.55 -27.54
N ASP A 188 -42.39 -8.16 -27.66
CA ASP A 188 -41.23 -8.98 -27.30
C ASP A 188 -41.17 -10.30 -28.07
N CYS A 189 -41.39 -10.26 -29.39
CA CYS A 189 -41.25 -11.41 -30.31
C CYS A 189 -42.06 -12.68 -29.88
#